data_AF-A0A933CMB0-F1
#
_entry.id   AF-A0A933CMB0-F1
#
_cell.length_a   1.000
_cell.length_b   1.000
_cell.length_c   1.000
_cell.angle_alpha   90.00
_cell.angle_beta   90.00
_cell.angle_gamma   90.00
#
_symmetry.space_group_name_H-M   'P 1'
#
loop_
_entity.id
_entity.type
_entity.pdbx_description
1 polymer ?
#
loop_
_entity_poly.entity_id
_entity_poly.type
_entity_poly.pdbx_seq_one_letter_code
_entity_poly.pdbx_strand_id
1 'polypeptide(L)'
;MEALVGDYKKSALFSLRERLALELAERMTYTGKRVTESFFKRLKKQFTDEELVELAAVIALENFRSKFNPVFAIESHGFCSVPAVQEAAAAASRLFRE
;
A
#
# COMPACT_ATOMS: atom_id res chain seq x y z
N MET A 1 -10.27 7.21 -5.19
CA MET A 1 -9.05 6.39 -5.33
C MET A 1 -9.16 5.10 -4.53
N GLU A 2 -9.72 5.09 -3.30
CA GLU A 2 -10.16 3.83 -2.64
C GLU A 2 -11.16 3.02 -3.49
N ALA A 3 -12.10 3.69 -4.16
CA ALA A 3 -13.00 3.05 -5.12
C ALA A 3 -12.33 2.63 -6.45
N LEU A 4 -11.12 3.12 -6.77
CA LEU A 4 -10.37 2.72 -7.98
C LEU A 4 -9.43 1.53 -7.72
N VAL A 5 -8.92 1.39 -6.49
CA VAL A 5 -8.09 0.26 -6.09
C VAL A 5 -8.92 -0.85 -5.43
N GLY A 6 -10.08 -0.57 -4.84
CA GLY A 6 -10.88 -1.58 -4.12
C GLY A 6 -11.24 -2.84 -4.92
N ASP A 7 -11.35 -2.74 -6.26
CA ASP A 7 -11.53 -3.89 -7.15
C ASP A 7 -10.39 -4.05 -8.18
N TYR A 8 -9.16 -3.64 -7.82
CA TYR A 8 -8.00 -3.75 -8.71
C TYR A 8 -7.79 -5.19 -9.23
N LYS A 9 -8.22 -6.19 -8.42
CA LYS A 9 -8.10 -7.61 -8.74
C LYS A 9 -8.93 -8.01 -9.97
N LYS A 10 -10.08 -7.36 -10.20
CA LYS A 10 -10.97 -7.63 -11.35
C LYS A 10 -10.98 -6.50 -12.38
N SER A 11 -10.42 -5.34 -12.04
CA SER A 11 -10.35 -4.20 -12.93
C SER A 11 -9.49 -4.50 -14.15
N ALA A 12 -10.04 -4.18 -15.33
CA ALA A 12 -9.34 -4.25 -16.61
C ALA A 12 -8.30 -3.14 -16.79
N LEU A 13 -8.28 -2.13 -15.91
CA LEU A 13 -7.31 -1.03 -15.96
C LEU A 13 -5.90 -1.44 -15.56
N PHE A 14 -5.76 -2.59 -14.88
CA PHE A 14 -4.47 -3.10 -14.43
C PHE A 14 -4.06 -4.32 -15.24
N SER A 15 -2.80 -4.35 -15.64
CA SER A 15 -2.15 -5.55 -16.16
C SER A 15 -2.01 -6.62 -15.06
N LEU A 16 -1.69 -7.85 -15.47
CA LEU A 16 -1.38 -8.92 -14.51
C LEU A 16 -0.22 -8.53 -13.58
N ARG A 17 0.83 -7.91 -14.14
CA ARG A 17 2.02 -7.50 -13.41
C ARG A 17 1.69 -6.45 -12.34
N GLU A 18 0.89 -5.44 -12.68
CA GLU A 18 0.44 -4.41 -11.72
C GLU A 18 -0.46 -4.98 -10.63
N ARG A 19 -1.40 -5.88 -10.97
CA ARG A 19 -2.23 -6.56 -9.97
C ARG A 19 -1.41 -7.38 -8.97
N LEU A 20 -0.36 -8.05 -9.44
CA LEU A 20 0.54 -8.80 -8.56
C LEU A 20 1.37 -7.88 -7.66
N ALA A 21 1.82 -6.72 -8.15
CA ALA A 21 2.51 -5.72 -7.33
C ALA A 21 1.60 -5.18 -6.22
N LEU A 22 0.34 -4.88 -6.54
CA LEU A 22 -0.68 -4.46 -5.57
C LEU A 22 -0.98 -5.58 -4.55
N GLU A 23 -1.07 -6.85 -4.98
CA GLU A 23 -1.24 -7.99 -4.07
C GLU A 23 -0.01 -8.19 -3.15
N LEU A 24 1.21 -7.93 -3.63
CA LEU A 24 2.41 -7.96 -2.80
C LEU A 24 2.36 -6.86 -1.73
N ALA A 25 1.98 -5.62 -2.11
CA ALA A 25 1.79 -4.53 -1.17
C ALA A 25 0.77 -4.89 -0.08
N GLU A 26 -0.41 -5.40 -0.46
CA GLU A 26 -1.41 -5.88 0.51
C GLU A 26 -0.82 -6.95 1.46
N ARG A 27 -0.08 -7.93 0.93
CA ARG A 27 0.47 -9.03 1.72
C ARG A 27 1.58 -8.59 2.68
N MET A 28 2.31 -7.53 2.36
CA MET A 28 3.34 -6.95 3.23
C MET A 28 2.76 -5.98 4.27
N THR A 29 1.66 -5.29 3.95
CA THR A 29 1.06 -4.27 4.81
C THR A 29 0.04 -4.84 5.81
N TYR A 30 -0.82 -5.77 5.40
CA TYR A 30 -1.84 -6.31 6.29
C TYR A 30 -1.28 -7.43 7.18
N THR A 31 -1.32 -7.24 8.51
CA THR A 31 -0.77 -8.17 9.51
C THR A 31 -1.30 -9.61 9.39
N GLY A 32 -2.51 -9.82 8.88
CA GLY A 32 -3.10 -11.15 8.67
C GLY A 32 -2.71 -11.83 7.35
N LYS A 33 -2.02 -11.14 6.44
CA LYS A 33 -1.61 -11.68 5.14
C LYS A 33 -0.13 -12.09 5.15
N ARG A 34 0.24 -12.98 4.24
CA ARG A 34 1.61 -13.51 4.10
C ARG A 34 2.00 -13.62 2.63
N VAL A 35 3.27 -13.39 2.35
CA VAL A 35 3.89 -13.77 1.07
C VAL A 35 4.13 -15.28 1.12
N THR A 36 3.26 -16.05 0.45
CA THR A 36 3.38 -17.51 0.39
C THR A 36 4.33 -17.90 -0.74
N GLU A 37 4.95 -19.09 -0.65
CA GLU A 37 5.81 -19.61 -1.71
C GLU A 37 5.09 -19.67 -3.07
N SER A 38 3.84 -20.13 -3.08
CA SER A 38 2.99 -20.18 -4.28
C SER A 38 2.77 -18.80 -4.92
N PHE A 39 2.66 -17.75 -4.10
CA PHE A 39 2.52 -16.38 -4.57
C PHE A 39 3.85 -15.82 -5.07
N PHE A 40 4.95 -16.08 -4.35
CA PHE A 40 6.28 -15.68 -4.77
C PHE A 40 6.67 -16.31 -6.12
N LYS A 41 6.32 -17.57 -6.36
CA LYS A 41 6.48 -18.22 -7.67
C LYS A 41 5.70 -17.51 -8.79
N ARG A 42 4.52 -16.94 -8.52
CA ARG A 42 3.76 -16.13 -9.50
C ARG A 42 4.46 -14.80 -9.78
N LEU A 43 4.99 -14.16 -8.74
CA LEU A 43 5.79 -12.93 -8.89
C LEU A 43 7.03 -13.15 -9.76
N LYS A 44 7.78 -14.22 -9.51
CA LYS A 44 8.97 -14.59 -10.31
C LYS A 44 8.72 -14.90 -11.79
N LYS A 45 7.46 -15.13 -12.19
CA LYS A 45 7.07 -15.25 -13.60
C LYS A 45 6.89 -13.90 -14.29
N GLN A 46 6.77 -12.83 -13.53
CA GLN A 46 6.46 -11.49 -14.03
C GLN A 46 7.58 -10.51 -13.74
N PHE A 47 8.39 -10.71 -12.70
CA PHE A 47 9.44 -9.81 -12.23
C PHE A 47 10.81 -10.51 -12.12
N THR A 48 11.89 -9.76 -12.33
CA THR A 48 13.25 -10.21 -11.99
C THR A 48 13.49 -10.14 -10.47
N ASP A 49 14.61 -10.67 -9.98
CA ASP A 49 14.94 -10.57 -8.56
C ASP A 49 15.22 -9.12 -8.14
N GLU A 50 15.91 -8.36 -9.00
CA GLU A 50 16.22 -6.95 -8.78
C GLU A 50 14.93 -6.12 -8.67
N GLU A 51 13.99 -6.32 -9.59
CA GLU A 51 12.68 -5.64 -9.55
C GLU A 51 11.88 -5.98 -8.29
N LEU A 52 11.96 -7.23 -7.81
CA LEU A 52 11.29 -7.64 -6.57
C LEU A 52 11.94 -7.02 -5.33
N VAL A 53 13.27 -6.86 -5.33
CA VAL A 53 13.99 -6.16 -4.26
C VAL A 53 13.56 -4.70 -4.19
N GLU A 54 13.54 -4.00 -5.32
CA GLU A 54 13.09 -2.61 -5.39
C GLU A 54 11.64 -2.45 -4.94
N LEU A 55 10.75 -3.30 -5.45
CA LEU A 55 9.33 -3.25 -5.11
C LEU A 55 9.11 -3.50 -3.62
N ALA A 56 9.77 -4.51 -3.05
CA ALA A 56 9.68 -4.80 -1.62
C ALA A 56 10.26 -3.66 -0.76
N ALA A 57 11.35 -3.02 -1.20
CA ALA A 57 11.95 -1.91 -0.48
C ALA A 57 11.01 -0.69 -0.40
N VAL A 58 10.38 -0.31 -1.52
CA VAL A 58 9.41 0.81 -1.54
C VAL A 58 8.20 0.51 -0.66
N ILE A 59 7.64 -0.70 -0.75
CA ILE A 59 6.50 -1.10 0.10
C ILE A 59 6.90 -1.06 1.58
N ALA A 60 8.09 -1.57 1.93
CA ALA A 60 8.57 -1.56 3.30
C ALA A 60 8.76 -0.13 3.83
N LEU A 61 9.27 0.79 3.01
CA LEU A 61 9.45 2.19 3.37
C LEU A 61 8.11 2.88 3.68
N GLU A 62 7.07 2.62 2.89
CA GLU A 62 5.73 3.18 3.17
C GLU A 62 5.11 2.57 4.43
N ASN A 63 5.32 1.28 4.69
CA ASN A 63 4.90 0.65 5.96
C ASN A 63 5.66 1.21 7.17
N PHE A 64 6.92 1.61 6.99
CA PHE A 64 7.68 2.32 8.02
C PHE A 64 7.05 3.71 8.26
N ARG A 65 6.84 4.49 7.19
CA ARG A 65 6.23 5.83 7.27
C ARG A 65 4.83 5.79 7.89
N SER A 66 4.03 4.75 7.62
CA SER A 66 2.68 4.61 8.20
C SER A 66 2.69 4.44 9.72
N LYS A 67 3.81 4.02 10.32
CA LYS A 67 4.01 3.88 11.77
C LYS A 67 4.80 5.04 12.36
N PHE A 68 5.78 5.55 11.61
CA PHE A 68 6.64 6.65 12.02
C PHE A 68 5.89 7.99 12.03
N ASN A 69 5.19 8.31 10.94
CA ASN A 69 4.54 9.62 10.76
C ASN A 69 3.53 9.95 11.87
N PRO A 70 2.67 9.02 12.34
CA PRO A 70 1.74 9.29 13.43
C PRO A 70 2.42 9.66 14.75
N VAL A 71 3.61 9.12 15.05
CA VAL A 71 4.35 9.42 16.30
C VAL A 71 4.71 10.91 16.40
N PHE A 72 4.98 11.54 15.26
CA PHE A 72 5.38 12.95 15.17
C PHE A 72 4.28 13.85 14.60
N ALA A 73 3.04 13.34 14.50
CA ALA A 73 1.90 14.05 13.91
C ALA A 73 2.21 14.69 12.55
N ILE A 74 2.96 13.99 11.69
CA ILE A 74 3.25 14.48 10.34
C ILE A 74 1.94 14.47 9.55
N GLU A 75 1.44 15.66 9.21
CA GLU A 75 0.16 15.85 8.54
C GLU A 75 0.22 15.54 7.03
N SER A 76 -0.94 15.30 6.41
CA SER A 76 -1.06 15.00 4.98
C SER A 76 -0.93 16.23 4.07
N HIS A 77 -0.79 17.43 4.65
CA HIS A 77 -0.60 18.72 3.96
C HIS A 77 -1.65 19.02 2.86
N GLY A 78 -2.80 18.35 2.87
CA GLY A 78 -3.90 18.61 1.95
C GLY A 78 -3.68 18.17 0.49
N PHE A 79 -2.63 17.42 0.18
CA PHE A 79 -2.33 17.04 -1.22
C PHE A 79 -3.33 16.03 -1.82
N CYS A 80 -3.97 15.20 -0.98
CA CYS A 80 -4.96 14.24 -1.46
C CYS A 80 -6.34 14.89 -1.53
N SER A 81 -6.96 14.89 -2.72
CA SER A 81 -8.31 15.41 -2.96
C SER A 81 -9.43 14.39 -2.72
N VAL A 82 -9.10 13.19 -2.27
CA VAL A 82 -10.08 12.12 -2.03
C VAL A 82 -10.80 12.38 -0.71
N PRO A 83 -12.13 12.60 -0.68
CA PRO A 83 -12.84 13.00 0.53
C PRO A 83 -12.65 12.04 1.70
N ALA A 84 -12.78 10.73 1.49
CA ALA A 84 -12.57 9.71 2.53
C ALA A 84 -11.17 9.78 3.17
N VAL A 85 -10.14 10.08 2.36
CA VAL A 85 -8.76 10.22 2.86
C VAL A 85 -8.60 11.51 3.67
N GLN A 86 -9.24 12.60 3.24
CA GLN A 86 -9.25 13.87 3.97
C GLN A 86 -9.95 13.72 5.32
N GLU A 87 -11.08 13.02 5.38
CA GLU A 87 -11.81 12.72 6.61
C GLU A 87 -10.97 11.87 7.58
N ALA A 88 -10.35 10.80 7.09
CA ALA A 88 -9.46 9.95 7.88
C ALA A 88 -8.26 10.74 8.43
N ALA A 89 -7.63 11.59 7.61
CA ALA A 89 -6.53 12.44 8.05
C ALA A 89 -6.98 13.45 9.13
N ALA A 90 -8.13 14.09 8.94
CA ALA A 90 -8.69 15.03 9.92
C ALA A 90 -9.02 14.35 11.26
N ALA A 91 -9.54 13.12 11.23
CA ALA A 91 -9.79 12.33 12.44
C ALA A 91 -8.48 11.97 13.17
N ALA A 92 -7.46 11.52 12.46
CA ALA A 92 -6.15 11.20 13.03
C ALA A 92 -5.48 12.41 13.70
N SER A 93 -5.54 13.60 13.07
CA SER A 93 -5.02 14.84 13.66
C SER A 93 -5.77 15.28 14.93
N ARG A 94 -7.06 14.93 15.10
CA ARG A 94 -7.81 15.22 16.33
C ARG A 94 -7.35 14.31 17.47
N LEU A 95 -7.27 12.99 17.22
CA LEU A 95 -6.84 12.00 18.21
C LEU A 95 -5.45 12.29 18.79
N PHE A 96 -4.53 12.84 18.00
CA PHE A 96 -3.21 13.20 18.49
C PHE A 96 -3.20 14.41 19.43
N ARG A 97 -4.19 15.32 19.32
CA ARG A 97 -4.26 16.56 20.11
C ARG A 97 -5.00 16.42 21.43
N GLU A 98 -5.61 15.27 21.68
CA GLU A 98 -6.29 14.90 22.93
C GLU A 98 -5.30 14.26 23.92
#